data_AF-A0A3N2D6S7-F1
#
_entry.id   AF-A0A3N2D6S7-F1
#
_cell.length_a   1.000
_cell.length_b   1.000
_cell.length_c   1.000
_cell.angle_alpha   90.00
_cell.angle_beta   90.00
_cell.angle_gamma   90.00
#
_symmetry.space_group_name_H-M   'P 1'
#
loop_
_entity.id
_entity.type
_entity.pdbx_description
1 polymer ?
#
loop_
_entity_poly.entity_id
_entity_poly.type
_entity_poly.pdbx_seq_one_letter_code
_entity_poly.pdbx_strand_id
1 'polypeptide(L)'
;MNQIIVTNQAEWDAAIERHRNDYVSIYVDAPAGVVLRIDETGSSRAVLRGSSRAVLWGSSSAELRDSSRAVLRGSSRAVLWGSSSAELRDSSSAELWGSSRAVLWGSSSAVLRGSSRAVLRGSSRAVLWGSSSAELRDSSSAELWGSSSAVLRGSSRAVLWGSSSAVLRGSSSAELRDSSSAELWGSSSAVLRGSSSAELWGSSSAELWGFSTAHAHDRSTVKGGTYTAVFIHCARVTVDGGVIIDLTSINQLDPATWVELHADVDDDGMVHPFKAVDGDLYAGHAYYLTQYPIGETITDPRWRDDNACGGGLHVSPTPRHARDHYWEAERFLEVVVPLADIRPIDETKIKAESLTILREVDIDGNPIEVAK
;
A
#
# COMPACT_ATOMS: atom_id res chain seq x y z
N MET A 1 16.83 -47.18 -4.06
CA MET A 1 17.39 -46.53 -2.85
C MET A 1 16.47 -46.89 -1.70
N ASN A 2 16.96 -47.57 -0.66
CA ASN A 2 16.15 -47.90 0.52
C ASN A 2 15.80 -46.60 1.27
N GLN A 3 14.52 -46.34 1.43
CA GLN A 3 14.02 -45.24 2.27
C GLN A 3 13.99 -45.73 3.72
N ILE A 4 14.71 -45.04 4.61
CA ILE A 4 14.68 -45.34 6.05
C ILE A 4 13.66 -44.41 6.68
N ILE A 5 12.61 -44.95 7.29
CA ILE A 5 11.59 -44.16 8.00
C ILE A 5 11.86 -44.27 9.49
N VAL A 6 11.89 -43.14 10.18
CA VAL A 6 12.02 -43.07 11.64
C VAL A 6 10.87 -42.26 12.22
N THR A 7 10.40 -42.70 13.38
CA THR A 7 9.25 -42.17 14.11
C THR A 7 9.63 -41.60 15.48
N ASN A 8 10.84 -41.90 15.97
CA ASN A 8 11.36 -41.46 17.25
C ASN A 8 12.90 -41.33 17.24
N GLN A 9 13.46 -40.75 18.31
CA GLN A 9 14.91 -40.48 18.41
C GLN A 9 15.74 -41.76 18.40
N ALA A 10 15.28 -42.84 19.04
CA ALA A 10 16.04 -44.08 19.08
C ALA A 10 16.18 -44.72 17.69
N GLU A 11 15.11 -44.66 16.88
CA GLU A 11 15.14 -45.09 15.48
C GLU A 11 16.07 -44.21 14.63
N TRP A 12 16.09 -42.90 14.87
CA TRP A 12 17.04 -41.99 14.24
C TRP A 12 18.50 -42.34 14.61
N ASP A 13 18.81 -42.46 15.90
CA ASP A 13 20.14 -42.76 16.39
C ASP A 13 20.63 -44.12 15.86
N ALA A 14 19.75 -45.13 15.83
CA ALA A 14 20.06 -46.44 15.26
C ALA A 14 20.28 -46.39 13.75
N ALA A 15 19.50 -45.57 13.02
CA ALA A 15 19.66 -45.39 11.58
C ALA A 15 21.00 -44.70 11.25
N ILE A 16 21.36 -43.66 12.00
CA ILE A 16 22.63 -42.94 11.83
C ILE A 16 23.82 -43.83 12.16
N GLU A 17 23.79 -44.57 13.27
CA GLU A 17 24.87 -45.50 13.61
C GLU A 17 25.06 -46.58 12.53
N ARG A 18 23.95 -47.12 12.02
CA ARG A 18 23.98 -48.17 11.00
C ARG A 18 24.50 -47.67 9.65
N HIS A 19 24.28 -46.40 9.33
CA HIS A 19 24.54 -45.82 8.00
C HIS A 19 25.55 -44.66 8.04
N ARG A 20 26.41 -44.61 9.05
CA ARG A 20 27.40 -43.54 9.28
C ARG A 20 28.30 -43.22 8.08
N ASN A 21 28.54 -44.21 7.22
CA ASN A 21 29.41 -44.10 6.04
C ASN A 21 28.65 -44.15 4.70
N ASP A 22 27.32 -44.19 4.73
CA ASP A 22 26.47 -44.33 3.54
C ASP A 22 25.75 -43.01 3.24
N TYR A 23 25.55 -42.71 1.95
CA TYR A 23 24.66 -41.62 1.55
C TYR A 23 23.20 -42.12 1.53
N VAL A 24 22.51 -42.00 2.67
CA VAL A 24 21.11 -42.43 2.84
C VAL A 24 20.15 -41.26 3.07
N SER A 25 18.93 -41.40 2.57
CA SER A 25 17.82 -40.49 2.88
C SER A 25 16.98 -41.06 4.01
N ILE A 26 16.96 -40.37 5.16
CA ILE A 26 16.12 -40.73 6.31
C ILE A 26 14.89 -39.83 6.33
N TYR A 27 13.71 -40.43 6.39
CA TYR A 27 12.41 -39.77 6.44
C TYR A 27 11.91 -39.75 7.86
N VAL A 28 11.43 -38.60 8.32
CA VAL A 28 10.91 -38.42 9.68
C VAL A 28 9.38 -38.39 9.60
N ASP A 29 8.76 -39.50 9.99
CA ASP A 29 7.30 -39.63 10.10
C ASP A 29 6.91 -39.84 11.56
N ALA A 30 7.17 -38.82 12.36
CA ALA A 30 7.01 -38.90 13.80
C ALA A 30 5.62 -38.39 14.23
N PRO A 31 4.96 -39.03 15.22
CA PRO A 31 3.72 -38.53 15.81
C PRO A 31 3.82 -37.07 16.28
N ALA A 32 2.66 -36.41 16.37
CA ALA A 32 2.59 -35.04 16.86
C ALA A 32 3.28 -34.91 18.24
N GLY A 33 4.19 -33.95 18.36
CA GLY A 33 4.91 -33.67 19.60
C GLY A 33 6.29 -34.35 19.72
N VAL A 34 6.63 -35.30 18.84
CA VAL A 34 8.00 -35.84 18.77
C VAL A 34 8.94 -34.79 18.18
N VAL A 35 10.06 -34.57 18.86
CA VAL A 35 11.16 -33.70 18.41
C VAL A 35 12.39 -34.57 18.19
N LEU A 36 12.86 -34.65 16.95
CA LEU A 36 14.14 -35.29 16.65
C LEU A 36 15.27 -34.26 16.68
N ARG A 37 16.35 -34.60 17.38
CA ARG A 37 17.63 -33.86 17.35
C ARG A 37 18.57 -34.55 16.38
N ILE A 38 19.02 -33.78 15.40
CA ILE A 38 19.90 -34.23 14.33
C ILE A 38 21.22 -33.48 14.50
N ASP A 39 22.10 -34.10 15.30
CA ASP A 39 23.36 -33.53 15.77
C ASP A 39 24.54 -34.38 15.25
N GLU A 40 25.07 -34.13 14.05
CA GLU A 40 26.36 -34.71 13.62
C GLU A 40 27.10 -33.79 12.63
N THR A 41 28.43 -33.90 12.60
CA THR A 41 29.42 -33.06 11.87
C THR A 41 29.40 -33.22 10.33
N GLY A 42 28.29 -33.67 9.75
CA GLY A 42 28.12 -33.92 8.31
C GLY A 42 26.92 -33.18 7.70
N SER A 43 26.54 -33.56 6.48
CA SER A 43 25.36 -33.03 5.80
C SER A 43 24.12 -33.86 6.17
N SER A 44 23.12 -33.25 6.82
CA SER A 44 21.86 -33.91 7.19
C SER A 44 20.69 -33.52 6.28
N ARG A 45 19.77 -34.45 6.02
CA ARG A 45 18.50 -34.18 5.31
C ARG A 45 17.33 -34.82 6.05
N ALA A 46 16.29 -34.03 6.31
CA ALA A 46 15.04 -34.50 6.91
C ALA A 46 13.85 -34.16 6.01
N VAL A 47 12.87 -35.07 5.93
CA VAL A 47 11.56 -34.81 5.33
C VAL A 47 10.53 -34.98 6.43
N LEU A 48 9.77 -33.92 6.73
CA LEU A 48 8.74 -33.87 7.75
C LEU A 48 7.35 -33.72 7.11
N ARG A 49 6.39 -34.50 7.60
CA ARG A 49 4.99 -34.47 7.15
C ARG A 49 4.04 -34.36 8.34
N GLY A 50 2.77 -34.08 8.08
CA GLY A 50 1.76 -33.99 9.14
C GLY A 50 2.11 -32.93 10.20
N SER A 51 2.24 -33.36 11.45
CA SER A 51 2.51 -32.50 12.62
C SER A 51 3.89 -32.74 13.25
N SER A 52 4.83 -33.31 12.50
CA SER A 52 6.17 -33.67 13.00
C SER A 52 7.05 -32.45 13.25
N ARG A 53 8.05 -32.61 14.14
CA ARG A 53 9.03 -31.55 14.47
C ARG A 53 10.46 -32.09 14.46
N ALA A 54 11.40 -31.28 13.98
CA ALA A 54 12.83 -31.61 14.03
C ALA A 54 13.70 -30.40 14.34
N VAL A 55 14.88 -30.66 14.91
CA VAL A 55 15.96 -29.69 15.11
C VAL A 55 17.20 -30.24 14.42
N LEU A 56 17.75 -29.49 13.48
CA LEU A 56 18.92 -29.86 12.70
C LEU A 56 20.05 -28.85 12.95
N TRP A 57 21.27 -29.35 13.09
CA TRP A 57 22.47 -28.54 13.25
C TRP A 57 23.48 -28.80 12.12
N GLY A 58 24.44 -27.89 11.98
CA GLY A 58 25.52 -28.01 11.02
C GLY A 58 25.05 -27.76 9.58
N SER A 59 25.55 -28.56 8.65
CA SER A 59 25.11 -28.50 7.25
C SER A 59 23.83 -29.31 7.11
N SER A 60 22.68 -28.66 6.91
CA SER A 60 21.39 -29.35 7.01
C SER A 60 20.36 -28.92 5.97
N SER A 61 19.47 -29.85 5.62
CA SER A 61 18.33 -29.57 4.74
C SER A 61 17.05 -30.17 5.28
N ALA A 62 15.93 -29.43 5.18
CA ALA A 62 14.64 -29.91 5.63
C ALA A 62 13.56 -29.65 4.57
N GLU A 63 12.74 -30.66 4.27
CA GLU A 63 11.50 -30.51 3.51
C GLU A 63 10.33 -30.67 4.46
N LEU A 64 9.49 -29.64 4.58
CA LEU A 64 8.37 -29.58 5.50
C LEU A 64 7.06 -29.51 4.73
N ARG A 65 6.12 -30.38 5.09
CA ARG A 65 4.76 -30.40 4.53
C ARG A 65 3.72 -30.27 5.64
N ASP A 66 2.50 -29.93 5.25
CA ASP A 66 1.33 -29.84 6.14
C ASP A 66 1.56 -28.86 7.31
N SER A 67 1.51 -29.33 8.55
CA SER A 67 1.67 -28.51 9.78
C SER A 67 3.03 -28.73 10.46
N SER A 68 4.00 -29.31 9.75
CA SER A 68 5.30 -29.65 10.31
C SER A 68 6.15 -28.43 10.65
N ARG A 69 7.12 -28.62 11.56
CA ARG A 69 8.00 -27.55 12.03
C ARG A 69 9.47 -27.97 12.11
N ALA A 70 10.38 -27.07 11.76
CA ALA A 70 11.81 -27.33 11.90
C ALA A 70 12.58 -26.14 12.46
N VAL A 71 13.63 -26.42 13.21
CA VAL A 71 14.66 -25.44 13.57
C VAL A 71 15.97 -25.90 12.94
N LEU A 72 16.61 -25.06 12.13
CA LEU A 72 17.86 -25.35 11.47
C LEU A 72 18.91 -24.32 11.90
N ARG A 73 20.11 -24.77 12.26
CA ARG A 73 21.23 -23.91 12.67
C ARG A 73 22.50 -24.28 11.91
N GLY A 74 23.30 -23.29 11.54
CA GLY A 74 24.45 -23.47 10.66
C GLY A 74 24.12 -23.26 9.17
N SER A 75 24.78 -24.00 8.29
CA SER A 75 24.60 -23.88 6.84
C SER A 75 23.38 -24.67 6.39
N SER A 76 22.23 -24.01 6.24
CA SER A 76 20.95 -24.72 6.21
C SER A 76 19.98 -24.32 5.08
N ARG A 77 19.19 -25.27 4.60
CA ARG A 77 18.14 -25.03 3.59
C ARG A 77 16.81 -25.64 4.01
N ALA A 78 15.71 -24.90 3.89
CA ALA A 78 14.37 -25.41 4.12
C ALA A 78 13.45 -25.20 2.92
N VAL A 79 12.63 -26.20 2.60
CA VAL A 79 11.53 -26.09 1.64
C VAL A 79 10.23 -26.37 2.39
N LEU A 80 9.31 -25.41 2.38
CA LEU A 80 8.09 -25.43 3.17
C LEU A 80 6.86 -25.41 2.25
N TRP A 81 5.95 -26.34 2.48
CA TRP A 81 4.65 -26.43 1.82
C TRP A 81 3.52 -26.39 2.84
N GLY A 82 2.34 -25.95 2.39
CA GLY A 82 1.12 -25.96 3.20
C GLY A 82 1.17 -24.94 4.34
N SER A 83 0.98 -25.38 5.57
CA SER A 83 0.94 -24.56 6.79
C SER A 83 2.20 -24.77 7.66
N SER A 84 3.31 -25.18 7.04
CA SER A 84 4.53 -25.54 7.74
C SER A 84 5.32 -24.31 8.19
N SER A 85 6.25 -24.52 9.14
CA SER A 85 7.06 -23.42 9.67
C SER A 85 8.51 -23.78 9.96
N ALA A 86 9.43 -22.85 9.70
CA ALA A 86 10.84 -23.07 9.97
C ALA A 86 11.51 -21.85 10.62
N GLU A 87 12.43 -22.12 11.55
CA GLU A 87 13.39 -21.13 12.02
C GLU A 87 14.78 -21.52 11.52
N LEU A 88 15.45 -20.61 10.81
CA LEU A 88 16.78 -20.84 10.28
C LEU A 88 17.74 -19.76 10.80
N ARG A 89 18.94 -20.18 11.20
CA ARG A 89 19.98 -19.28 11.73
C ARG A 89 21.29 -19.45 10.98
N ASP A 90 22.11 -18.41 11.02
CA ASP A 90 23.45 -18.32 10.42
C ASP A 90 23.40 -18.16 8.88
N SER A 91 23.85 -19.15 8.12
CA SER A 91 23.90 -19.09 6.65
C SER A 91 22.79 -19.96 6.07
N SER A 92 21.65 -19.36 5.71
CA SER A 92 20.44 -20.14 5.47
C SER A 92 19.59 -19.72 4.29
N SER A 93 18.85 -20.67 3.72
CA SER A 93 17.90 -20.41 2.63
C SER A 93 16.54 -21.08 2.87
N ALA A 94 15.45 -20.41 2.51
CA ALA A 94 14.11 -20.96 2.64
C ALA A 94 13.27 -20.74 1.37
N GLU A 95 12.56 -21.77 0.92
CA GLU A 95 11.52 -21.67 -0.11
C GLU A 95 10.16 -21.98 0.53
N LEU A 96 9.20 -21.06 0.41
CA LEU A 96 7.91 -21.13 1.07
C LEU A 96 6.77 -21.11 0.04
N TRP A 97 5.88 -22.08 0.16
CA TRP A 97 4.69 -22.22 -0.67
C TRP A 97 3.44 -22.33 0.19
N GLY A 98 2.32 -21.81 -0.32
CA GLY A 98 1.02 -21.87 0.39
C GLY A 98 0.95 -20.87 1.54
N SER A 99 0.63 -21.35 2.74
CA SER A 99 0.48 -20.55 3.97
C SER A 99 1.68 -20.72 4.92
N SER A 100 2.83 -21.09 4.35
CA SER A 100 4.04 -21.43 5.10
C SER A 100 4.68 -20.20 5.76
N ARG A 101 5.45 -20.42 6.83
CA ARG A 101 6.10 -19.34 7.58
C ARG A 101 7.57 -19.61 7.87
N ALA A 102 8.43 -18.60 7.74
CA ALA A 102 9.84 -18.74 8.13
C ALA A 102 10.37 -17.54 8.92
N VAL A 103 11.30 -17.80 9.82
CA VAL A 103 12.11 -16.78 10.49
C VAL A 103 13.57 -17.10 10.19
N LEU A 104 14.28 -16.16 9.57
CA LEU A 104 15.67 -16.32 9.16
C LEU A 104 16.55 -15.25 9.82
N TRP A 105 17.66 -15.68 10.40
CA TRP A 105 18.66 -14.81 11.02
C TRP A 105 20.03 -15.02 10.40
N GLY A 106 20.78 -13.92 10.24
CA GLY A 106 22.17 -13.95 9.79
C GLY A 106 22.29 -13.60 8.31
N SER A 107 23.04 -14.42 7.57
CA SER A 107 23.20 -14.30 6.13
C SER A 107 22.21 -15.22 5.44
N SER A 108 21.05 -14.70 5.02
CA SER A 108 19.93 -15.56 4.63
C SER A 108 19.19 -15.16 3.36
N SER A 109 18.50 -16.10 2.73
CA SER A 109 17.65 -15.84 1.56
C SER A 109 16.30 -16.55 1.64
N ALA A 110 15.22 -15.88 1.27
CA ALA A 110 13.90 -16.50 1.21
C ALA A 110 13.18 -16.26 -0.14
N VAL A 111 12.51 -17.29 -0.66
CA VAL A 111 11.56 -17.16 -1.77
C VAL A 111 10.18 -17.52 -1.24
N LEU A 112 9.22 -16.61 -1.40
CA LEU A 112 7.87 -16.74 -0.90
C LEU A 112 6.87 -16.73 -2.05
N ARG A 113 5.95 -17.70 -2.04
CA ARG A 113 4.84 -17.79 -3.01
C ARG A 113 3.52 -18.05 -2.30
N GLY A 114 2.44 -17.57 -2.90
CA GLY A 114 1.08 -17.71 -2.34
C GLY A 114 0.87 -16.77 -1.16
N SER A 115 0.37 -17.30 -0.04
CA SER A 115 0.09 -16.54 1.20
C SER A 115 1.20 -16.70 2.26
N SER A 116 2.41 -17.02 1.80
CA SER A 116 3.56 -17.30 2.66
C SER A 116 4.06 -16.06 3.38
N ARG A 117 4.68 -16.25 4.56
CA ARG A 117 5.23 -15.14 5.37
C ARG A 117 6.65 -15.38 5.85
N ALA A 118 7.50 -14.36 5.85
CA ALA A 118 8.85 -14.46 6.39
C ALA A 118 9.27 -13.27 7.25
N VAL A 119 10.13 -13.51 8.22
CA VAL A 119 10.89 -12.47 8.94
C VAL A 119 12.36 -12.72 8.69
N LEU A 120 13.08 -11.74 8.15
CA LEU A 120 14.50 -11.82 7.85
C LEU A 120 15.28 -10.74 8.60
N ARG A 121 16.34 -11.14 9.30
CA ARG A 121 17.20 -10.24 10.08
C ARG A 121 18.68 -10.45 9.77
N GLY A 122 19.46 -9.37 9.73
CA GLY A 122 20.86 -9.38 9.33
C GLY A 122 21.08 -9.03 7.85
N SER A 123 21.93 -9.79 7.17
CA SER A 123 22.26 -9.58 5.75
C SER A 123 21.45 -10.53 4.89
N SER A 124 20.22 -10.13 4.52
CA SER A 124 19.25 -11.07 3.95
C SER A 124 18.63 -10.63 2.63
N ARG A 125 18.13 -11.59 1.83
CA ARG A 125 17.42 -11.33 0.58
C ARG A 125 16.07 -12.02 0.54
N ALA A 126 15.03 -11.37 0.03
CA ALA A 126 13.72 -11.98 -0.14
C ALA A 126 13.16 -11.74 -1.55
N VAL A 127 12.50 -12.75 -2.12
CA VAL A 127 11.70 -12.62 -3.35
C VAL A 127 10.27 -13.06 -3.05
N LEU A 128 9.31 -12.19 -3.30
CA LEU A 128 7.92 -12.34 -2.91
C LEU A 128 7.00 -12.34 -4.14
N TRP A 129 6.10 -13.32 -4.21
CA TRP A 129 5.11 -13.46 -5.27
C TRP A 129 3.71 -13.72 -4.71
N GLY A 130 2.70 -13.21 -5.41
CA GLY A 130 1.30 -13.43 -5.06
C GLY A 130 0.88 -12.54 -3.88
N SER A 131 0.27 -13.13 -2.84
CA SER A 131 -0.18 -12.43 -1.62
C SER A 131 0.79 -12.62 -0.46
N SER A 132 2.07 -12.78 -0.75
CA SER A 132 3.09 -13.10 0.24
C SER A 132 3.54 -11.86 1.01
N SER A 133 4.08 -12.04 2.22
CA SER A 133 4.57 -10.91 3.02
C SER A 133 5.88 -11.16 3.76
N ALA A 134 6.69 -10.10 3.91
CA ALA A 134 7.96 -10.19 4.62
C ALA A 134 8.25 -8.98 5.52
N GLU A 135 8.87 -9.23 6.67
CA GLU A 135 9.54 -8.20 7.44
C GLU A 135 11.06 -8.34 7.28
N LEU A 136 11.71 -7.28 6.81
CA LEU A 136 13.16 -7.23 6.58
C LEU A 136 13.80 -6.18 7.48
N ARG A 137 14.89 -6.56 8.15
CA ARG A 137 15.64 -5.68 9.05
C ARG A 137 17.12 -5.63 8.70
N ASP A 138 17.79 -4.60 9.19
CA ASP A 138 19.23 -4.36 9.07
C ASP A 138 19.65 -4.11 7.61
N SER A 139 20.49 -4.96 7.02
CA SER A 139 21.04 -4.80 5.66
C SER A 139 20.42 -5.81 4.70
N SER A 140 19.11 -5.70 4.52
CA SER A 140 18.33 -6.68 3.75
C SER A 140 17.79 -6.12 2.44
N SER A 141 17.47 -6.98 1.46
CA SER A 141 16.86 -6.58 0.20
C SER A 141 15.64 -7.43 -0.18
N ALA A 142 14.65 -6.84 -0.84
CA ALA A 142 13.46 -7.54 -1.29
C ALA A 142 13.06 -7.21 -2.74
N GLU A 143 12.52 -8.19 -3.45
CA GLU A 143 11.78 -8.00 -4.71
C GLU A 143 10.33 -8.47 -4.51
N LEU A 144 9.36 -7.62 -4.84
CA LEU A 144 7.94 -7.86 -4.61
C LEU A 144 7.16 -7.84 -5.91
N TRP A 145 6.40 -8.90 -6.17
CA TRP A 145 5.56 -9.07 -7.35
C TRP A 145 4.10 -9.37 -6.98
N GLY A 146 3.17 -8.90 -7.81
CA GLY A 146 1.74 -9.14 -7.65
C GLY A 146 1.15 -8.29 -6.55
N SER A 147 0.54 -8.91 -5.53
CA SER A 147 -0.09 -8.26 -4.38
C SER A 147 0.71 -8.50 -3.10
N SER A 148 2.04 -8.56 -3.23
CA SER A 148 2.94 -8.86 -2.12
C SER A 148 3.18 -7.63 -1.26
N SER A 149 3.54 -7.82 0.01
CA SER A 149 3.80 -6.71 0.94
C SER A 149 5.09 -6.88 1.75
N ALA A 150 5.78 -5.77 2.05
CA ALA A 150 6.96 -5.82 2.90
C ALA A 150 7.06 -4.66 3.91
N VAL A 151 7.62 -4.96 5.08
CA VAL A 151 8.07 -3.94 6.03
C VAL A 151 9.59 -3.93 6.06
N LEU A 152 10.20 -2.80 5.71
CA LEU A 152 11.64 -2.60 5.64
C LEU A 152 12.11 -1.69 6.77
N ARG A 153 13.13 -2.14 7.51
CA ARG A 153 13.74 -1.38 8.60
C ARG A 153 15.26 -1.34 8.48
N GLY A 154 15.86 -0.26 8.94
CA GLY A 154 17.33 -0.09 8.93
C GLY A 154 17.81 0.37 7.56
N SER A 155 18.83 -0.31 7.02
CA SER A 155 19.46 -0.01 5.73
C SER A 155 18.96 -0.98 4.65
N SER A 156 17.65 -1.24 4.63
CA SER A 156 17.04 -2.25 3.75
C SER A 156 16.59 -1.65 2.42
N ARG A 157 16.52 -2.47 1.36
CA ARG A 157 16.12 -2.04 0.00
C ARG A 157 14.99 -2.88 -0.58
N ALA A 158 14.10 -2.29 -1.38
CA ALA A 158 13.09 -3.05 -2.12
C ALA A 158 12.93 -2.59 -3.58
N VAL A 159 12.46 -3.51 -4.42
CA VAL A 159 11.85 -3.17 -5.71
C VAL A 159 10.45 -3.78 -5.77
N LEU A 160 9.46 -2.98 -6.13
CA LEU A 160 8.04 -3.32 -6.12
C LEU A 160 7.46 -3.23 -7.53
N TRP A 161 6.72 -4.27 -7.93
CA TRP A 161 5.97 -4.34 -9.19
C TRP A 161 4.50 -4.70 -8.97
N GLY A 162 3.66 -4.40 -9.97
CA GLY A 162 2.23 -4.69 -9.94
C GLY A 162 1.51 -3.89 -8.84
N SER A 163 0.73 -4.56 -8.00
CA SER A 163 -0.03 -3.98 -6.89
C SER A 163 0.65 -4.24 -5.54
N SER A 164 1.98 -4.31 -5.52
CA SER A 164 2.75 -4.59 -4.31
C SER A 164 2.83 -3.35 -3.40
N SER A 165 3.00 -3.56 -2.10
CA SER A 165 3.10 -2.46 -1.13
C SER A 165 4.28 -2.59 -0.16
N ALA A 166 4.83 -1.47 0.32
CA ALA A 166 5.87 -1.49 1.34
C ALA A 166 5.80 -0.37 2.37
N VAL A 167 6.21 -0.68 3.60
CA VAL A 167 6.45 0.33 4.66
C VAL A 167 7.96 0.41 4.90
N LEU A 168 8.54 1.58 4.66
CA LEU A 168 9.97 1.85 4.80
C LEU A 168 10.24 2.69 6.06
N ARG A 169 11.19 2.24 6.88
CA ARG A 169 11.61 2.95 8.10
C ARG A 169 13.14 3.02 8.22
N GLY A 170 13.62 4.12 8.80
CA GLY A 170 15.06 4.35 8.98
C GLY A 170 15.69 4.83 7.68
N SER A 171 16.80 4.23 7.27
CA SER A 171 17.54 4.56 6.04
C SER A 171 17.21 3.58 4.90
N SER A 172 15.96 3.12 4.84
CA SER A 172 15.50 2.16 3.83
C SER A 172 15.17 2.84 2.50
N SER A 173 15.29 2.14 1.38
CA SER A 173 14.98 2.68 0.05
C SER A 173 14.12 1.74 -0.81
N ALA A 174 13.28 2.26 -1.70
CA ALA A 174 12.53 1.44 -2.64
C ALA A 174 12.43 2.02 -4.05
N GLU A 175 12.35 1.15 -5.06
CA GLU A 175 11.84 1.53 -6.38
C GLU A 175 10.44 0.95 -6.56
N LEU A 176 9.48 1.79 -6.92
CA LEU A 176 8.08 1.47 -7.13
C LEU A 176 7.74 1.58 -8.61
N ARG A 177 7.09 0.55 -9.15
CA ARG A 177 6.67 0.46 -10.55
C ARG A 177 5.18 0.07 -10.63
N ASP A 178 4.56 0.34 -11.77
CA ASP A 178 3.16 0.03 -12.07
C ASP A 178 2.19 0.68 -11.08
N SER A 179 1.39 -0.10 -10.34
CA SER A 179 0.40 0.39 -9.36
C SER A 179 0.84 0.10 -7.92
N SER A 180 2.15 0.08 -7.67
CA SER A 180 2.70 -0.19 -6.34
C SER A 180 2.65 1.03 -5.43
N SER A 181 2.65 0.80 -4.12
CA SER A 181 2.54 1.86 -3.13
C SER A 181 3.56 1.73 -1.99
N ALA A 182 3.94 2.85 -1.38
CA ALA A 182 4.78 2.81 -0.19
C ALA A 182 4.52 3.91 0.84
N GLU A 183 4.67 3.57 2.12
CA GLU A 183 4.78 4.53 3.21
C GLU A 183 6.24 4.69 3.63
N LEU A 184 6.74 5.92 3.65
CA LEU A 184 8.12 6.25 3.96
C LEU A 184 8.22 7.03 5.27
N TRP A 185 9.00 6.51 6.21
CA TRP A 185 9.26 7.13 7.51
C TRP A 185 10.75 7.31 7.77
N GLY A 186 11.11 8.33 8.54
CA GLY A 186 12.49 8.59 8.95
C GLY A 186 13.31 9.17 7.79
N SER A 187 14.47 8.60 7.50
CA SER A 187 15.36 9.02 6.40
C SER A 187 15.25 8.08 5.19
N SER A 188 14.03 7.60 4.91
CA SER A 188 13.79 6.66 3.82
C SER A 188 13.60 7.37 2.49
N SER A 189 13.80 6.65 1.39
CA SER A 189 13.70 7.19 0.03
C SER A 189 12.95 6.27 -0.92
N ALA A 190 12.28 6.83 -1.92
CA ALA A 190 11.67 6.04 -2.98
C ALA A 190 11.81 6.67 -4.37
N VAL A 191 11.91 5.83 -5.39
CA VAL A 191 11.76 6.23 -6.79
C VAL A 191 10.44 5.67 -7.29
N LEU A 192 9.57 6.53 -7.81
CA LEU A 192 8.22 6.21 -8.26
C LEU A 192 8.16 6.27 -9.79
N ARG A 193 7.63 5.21 -10.42
CA ARG A 193 7.45 5.08 -11.86
C ARG A 193 6.06 4.53 -12.18
N GLY A 194 5.47 5.00 -13.27
CA GLY A 194 4.12 4.59 -13.67
C GLY A 194 3.06 5.18 -12.74
N SER A 195 2.01 4.42 -12.45
CA SER A 195 0.91 4.84 -11.57
C SER A 195 1.18 4.56 -10.08
N SER A 196 2.45 4.56 -9.66
CA SER A 196 2.85 4.26 -8.29
C SER A 196 2.60 5.45 -7.36
N SER A 197 2.36 5.18 -6.08
CA SER A 197 2.12 6.21 -5.06
C SER A 197 3.02 6.05 -3.83
N ALA A 198 3.28 7.16 -3.13
CA ALA A 198 3.99 7.12 -1.85
C ALA A 198 3.52 8.21 -0.90
N GLU A 199 3.44 7.86 0.38
CA GLU A 199 3.22 8.79 1.49
C GLU A 199 4.50 8.96 2.29
N LEU A 200 4.89 10.21 2.54
CA LEU A 200 6.20 10.55 3.11
C LEU A 200 6.04 11.27 4.45
N TRP A 201 6.73 10.75 5.47
CA TRP A 201 6.77 11.30 6.82
C TRP A 201 8.22 11.51 7.29
N GLY A 202 8.44 12.54 8.10
CA GLY A 202 9.75 12.85 8.68
C GLY A 202 10.72 13.45 7.67
N SER A 203 11.94 12.89 7.58
CA SER A 203 12.98 13.35 6.64
C SER A 203 13.06 12.47 5.39
N SER A 204 11.92 11.92 4.97
CA SER A 204 11.84 11.03 3.82
C SER A 204 11.83 11.80 2.50
N SER A 205 12.13 11.13 1.40
CA SER A 205 12.21 11.73 0.06
C SER A 205 11.66 10.80 -1.01
N ALA A 206 11.13 11.37 -2.09
CA ALA A 206 10.69 10.62 -3.25
C ALA A 206 11.11 11.34 -4.54
N GLU A 207 11.48 10.54 -5.54
CA GLU A 207 11.75 10.98 -6.90
C GLU A 207 10.70 10.39 -7.83
N LEU A 208 10.03 11.22 -8.61
CA LEU A 208 8.96 10.81 -9.52
C LEU A 208 9.44 10.86 -10.98
N TRP A 209 9.05 9.87 -11.78
CA TRP A 209 9.45 9.76 -13.18
C TRP A 209 8.26 9.51 -14.11
N GLY A 210 8.23 10.22 -15.23
CA GLY A 210 7.19 10.11 -16.25
C GLY A 210 6.07 11.13 -16.05
N PHE A 211 4.86 10.79 -16.49
CA PHE A 211 3.66 11.58 -16.23
C PHE A 211 3.25 11.36 -14.77
N SER A 212 3.71 12.23 -13.87
CA SER A 212 3.49 12.09 -12.44
C SER A 212 3.13 13.43 -11.82
N THR A 213 2.21 13.39 -10.86
CA THR A 213 1.78 14.55 -10.06
C THR A 213 2.17 14.31 -8.61
N ALA A 214 2.69 15.33 -7.94
CA ALA A 214 2.96 15.30 -6.51
C ALA A 214 2.31 16.47 -5.82
N HIS A 215 1.61 16.19 -4.72
CA HIS A 215 1.04 17.19 -3.83
C HIS A 215 1.93 17.29 -2.60
N ALA A 216 2.46 18.48 -2.35
CA ALA A 216 3.31 18.78 -1.20
C ALA A 216 2.60 19.77 -0.29
N HIS A 217 2.42 19.42 0.98
CA HIS A 217 1.75 20.25 1.97
C HIS A 217 2.74 20.71 3.05
N ASP A 218 2.42 21.80 3.75
CA ASP A 218 3.21 22.37 4.86
C ASP A 218 4.68 22.70 4.52
N ARG A 219 5.62 22.36 5.41
CA ARG A 219 7.04 22.64 5.28
C ARG A 219 7.71 21.59 4.41
N SER A 220 7.48 21.69 3.11
CA SER A 220 8.00 20.78 2.09
C SER A 220 9.03 21.46 1.19
N THR A 221 9.96 20.69 0.65
CA THR A 221 10.93 21.15 -0.36
C THR A 221 10.72 20.37 -1.65
N VAL A 222 10.46 21.06 -2.76
CA VAL A 222 10.26 20.46 -4.09
C VAL A 222 11.39 20.88 -5.01
N LYS A 223 12.02 19.93 -5.70
CA LYS A 223 13.02 20.20 -6.73
C LYS A 223 12.49 19.77 -8.09
N GLY A 224 12.28 20.71 -9.00
CA GLY A 224 11.75 20.47 -10.35
C GLY A 224 12.85 20.55 -11.41
N GLY A 225 12.74 19.74 -12.46
CA GLY A 225 13.58 19.93 -13.66
C GLY A 225 13.16 21.20 -14.41
N THR A 226 13.98 21.66 -15.37
CA THR A 226 13.78 22.95 -16.08
C THR A 226 12.37 23.17 -16.64
N TYR A 227 11.70 22.09 -17.07
CA TYR A 227 10.38 22.14 -17.70
C TYR A 227 9.26 21.57 -16.82
N THR A 228 9.53 21.32 -15.53
CA THR A 228 8.51 20.86 -14.58
C THR A 228 7.65 22.02 -14.14
N ALA A 229 6.34 21.99 -14.41
CA ALA A 229 5.41 22.96 -13.83
C ALA A 229 5.27 22.70 -12.32
N VAL A 230 5.45 23.74 -11.50
CA VAL A 230 5.28 23.68 -10.05
C VAL A 230 4.27 24.72 -9.62
N PHE A 231 3.11 24.28 -9.14
CA PHE A 231 2.06 25.13 -8.61
C PHE A 231 2.30 25.36 -7.12
N ILE A 232 2.49 26.61 -6.71
CA ILE A 232 2.70 26.96 -5.30
C ILE A 232 1.42 27.61 -4.76
N HIS A 233 0.67 26.86 -3.95
CA HIS A 233 -0.53 27.35 -3.27
C HIS A 233 -0.24 27.95 -1.87
N CYS A 234 0.98 27.79 -1.35
CA CYS A 234 1.36 28.28 -0.03
C CYS A 234 2.82 28.75 0.00
N ALA A 235 3.06 29.94 0.57
CA ALA A 235 4.40 30.53 0.70
C ALA A 235 5.35 29.74 1.66
N ARG A 236 4.89 28.64 2.25
CA ARG A 236 5.69 27.77 3.13
C ARG A 236 6.50 26.70 2.38
N VAL A 237 6.21 26.49 1.10
CA VAL A 237 6.93 25.54 0.25
C VAL A 237 8.18 26.20 -0.31
N THR A 238 9.31 25.52 -0.20
CA THR A 238 10.54 25.94 -0.90
C THR A 238 10.66 25.18 -2.22
N VAL A 239 10.79 25.90 -3.33
CA VAL A 239 10.94 25.32 -4.67
C VAL A 239 12.30 25.69 -5.25
N ASP A 240 13.00 24.70 -5.81
CA ASP A 240 14.28 24.86 -6.51
C ASP A 240 14.16 24.23 -7.91
N GLY A 241 14.21 25.05 -8.96
CA GLY A 241 13.97 24.65 -10.35
C GLY A 241 12.47 24.57 -10.73
N GLY A 242 12.19 24.15 -11.96
CA GLY A 242 10.83 24.16 -12.53
C GLY A 242 10.37 25.52 -13.05
N VAL A 243 9.22 25.49 -13.73
CA VAL A 243 8.42 26.67 -14.09
C VAL A 243 7.44 26.89 -12.95
N ILE A 244 7.70 27.92 -12.14
CA ILE A 244 6.90 28.24 -10.97
C ILE A 244 5.64 28.98 -11.42
N ILE A 245 4.48 28.44 -11.03
CA ILE A 245 3.18 29.09 -11.12
C ILE A 245 2.79 29.45 -9.68
N ASP A 246 3.02 30.71 -9.31
CA ASP A 246 2.77 31.21 -7.97
C ASP A 246 1.29 31.58 -7.81
N LEU A 247 0.58 30.81 -6.99
CA LEU A 247 -0.83 31.04 -6.65
C LEU A 247 -0.97 31.66 -5.25
N THR A 248 0.13 32.00 -4.57
CA THR A 248 0.10 32.48 -3.17
C THR A 248 -0.52 33.86 -3.01
N SER A 249 -0.51 34.68 -4.07
CA SER A 249 -1.16 35.99 -4.10
C SER A 249 -2.64 35.94 -4.47
N ILE A 250 -3.18 34.76 -4.79
CA ILE A 250 -4.54 34.61 -5.27
C ILE A 250 -5.50 34.53 -4.08
N ASN A 251 -6.44 35.48 -4.00
CA ASN A 251 -7.49 35.47 -2.99
C ASN A 251 -8.61 34.50 -3.43
N GLN A 252 -8.51 33.23 -3.03
CA GLN A 252 -9.51 32.21 -3.35
C GLN A 252 -10.86 32.40 -2.64
N LEU A 253 -11.01 33.43 -1.79
CA LEU A 253 -12.31 33.82 -1.23
C LEU A 253 -13.10 34.77 -2.15
N ASP A 254 -12.47 35.30 -3.19
CA ASP A 254 -13.13 36.07 -4.25
C ASP A 254 -13.84 35.12 -5.24
N PRO A 255 -15.15 35.26 -5.48
CA PRO A 255 -15.90 34.39 -6.39
C PRO A 255 -15.35 34.31 -7.81
N ALA A 256 -14.98 35.43 -8.42
CA ALA A 256 -14.48 35.46 -9.79
C ALA A 256 -13.14 34.70 -9.89
N THR A 257 -12.25 34.99 -8.95
CA THR A 257 -10.97 34.31 -8.80
C THR A 257 -11.12 32.81 -8.54
N TRP A 258 -12.07 32.40 -7.69
CA TRP A 258 -12.30 30.98 -7.41
C TRP A 258 -12.76 30.25 -8.66
N VAL A 259 -13.65 30.86 -9.45
CA VAL A 259 -14.11 30.23 -10.69
C VAL A 259 -12.98 30.17 -11.72
N GLU A 260 -12.19 31.23 -11.92
CA GLU A 260 -11.01 31.19 -12.80
C GLU A 260 -10.03 30.04 -12.48
N LEU A 261 -9.97 29.62 -11.22
CA LEU A 261 -9.10 28.53 -10.79
C LEU A 261 -9.75 27.14 -10.87
N HIS A 262 -11.06 27.04 -10.65
CA HIS A 262 -11.69 25.78 -10.25
C HIS A 262 -12.93 25.37 -11.05
N ALA A 263 -13.57 26.28 -11.79
CA ALA A 263 -14.83 25.99 -12.48
C ALA A 263 -14.96 26.78 -13.79
N ASP A 264 -15.94 26.41 -14.61
CA ASP A 264 -16.32 27.17 -15.80
C ASP A 264 -17.55 28.05 -15.49
N VAL A 265 -17.60 29.23 -16.11
CA VAL A 265 -18.81 30.06 -16.21
C VAL A 265 -19.33 29.95 -17.64
N ASP A 266 -20.62 29.67 -17.82
CA ASP A 266 -21.24 29.68 -19.14
C ASP A 266 -21.50 31.10 -19.67
N ASP A 267 -21.96 31.20 -20.92
CA ASP A 267 -22.26 32.47 -21.57
C ASP A 267 -23.36 33.28 -20.86
N ASP A 268 -24.16 32.63 -20.00
CA ASP A 268 -25.24 33.22 -19.21
C ASP A 268 -24.78 33.67 -17.82
N GLY A 269 -23.51 33.45 -17.46
CA GLY A 269 -22.95 33.84 -16.16
C GLY A 269 -23.20 32.82 -15.04
N MET A 270 -23.56 31.58 -15.39
CA MET A 270 -23.81 30.49 -14.46
C MET A 270 -22.55 29.67 -14.23
N VAL A 271 -22.28 29.34 -12.97
CA VAL A 271 -21.23 28.42 -12.55
C VAL A 271 -21.82 27.01 -12.48
N HIS A 272 -21.08 26.01 -12.94
CA HIS A 272 -21.52 24.60 -12.99
C HIS A 272 -20.80 23.69 -11.97
N PRO A 273 -21.01 23.86 -10.66
CA PRO A 273 -20.41 22.99 -9.65
C PRO A 273 -21.20 21.69 -9.46
N PHE A 274 -20.67 20.80 -8.62
CA PHE A 274 -21.17 19.44 -8.44
C PHE A 274 -21.55 19.14 -6.99
N LYS A 275 -22.58 18.30 -6.84
CA LYS A 275 -23.04 17.77 -5.56
C LYS A 275 -22.96 16.25 -5.55
N ALA A 276 -22.35 15.71 -4.51
CA ALA A 276 -22.40 14.28 -4.20
C ALA A 276 -23.62 13.99 -3.32
N VAL A 277 -24.39 12.96 -3.66
CA VAL A 277 -25.65 12.57 -3.01
C VAL A 277 -25.75 11.04 -2.89
N ASP A 278 -26.66 10.55 -2.05
CA ASP A 278 -27.00 9.13 -1.97
C ASP A 278 -27.90 8.67 -3.14
N GLY A 279 -28.28 7.40 -3.14
CA GLY A 279 -29.15 6.81 -4.18
C GLY A 279 -30.49 7.54 -4.35
N ASP A 280 -31.01 8.13 -3.27
CA ASP A 280 -32.30 8.83 -3.20
C ASP A 280 -32.18 10.36 -3.38
N LEU A 281 -31.00 10.84 -3.81
CA LEU A 281 -30.67 12.24 -4.05
C LEU A 281 -30.65 13.12 -2.78
N TYR A 282 -30.34 12.55 -1.62
CA TYR A 282 -30.12 13.31 -0.41
C TYR A 282 -28.64 13.57 -0.13
N ALA A 283 -28.37 14.73 0.44
CA ALA A 283 -27.08 15.05 1.05
C ALA A 283 -27.25 15.98 2.25
N GLY A 284 -26.34 15.86 3.21
CA GLY A 284 -26.36 16.63 4.44
C GLY A 284 -25.81 15.83 5.61
N HIS A 285 -25.97 16.35 6.82
CA HIS A 285 -25.64 15.62 8.04
C HIS A 285 -26.91 14.98 8.63
N ALA A 286 -26.76 13.98 9.50
CA ALA A 286 -27.88 13.23 10.06
C ALA A 286 -28.98 14.08 10.73
N TYR A 287 -28.68 15.31 11.13
CA TYR A 287 -29.63 16.27 11.72
C TYR A 287 -30.29 17.23 10.71
N TYR A 288 -29.86 17.21 9.44
CA TYR A 288 -30.45 18.00 8.37
C TYR A 288 -30.07 17.43 6.99
N LEU A 289 -30.96 16.60 6.46
CA LEU A 289 -30.89 16.05 5.11
C LEU A 289 -31.65 16.97 4.14
N THR A 290 -30.99 17.34 3.05
CA THR A 290 -31.58 18.11 1.96
C THR A 290 -31.69 17.21 0.74
N GLN A 291 -32.85 17.21 0.09
CA GLN A 291 -33.04 16.51 -1.18
C GLN A 291 -32.64 17.42 -2.34
N TYR A 292 -32.05 16.84 -3.38
CA TYR A 292 -31.57 17.52 -4.58
C TYR A 292 -32.28 16.96 -5.82
N PRO A 293 -33.59 17.21 -5.99
CA PRO A 293 -34.35 16.70 -7.13
C PRO A 293 -33.86 17.30 -8.45
N ILE A 294 -33.63 16.43 -9.45
CA ILE A 294 -33.16 16.84 -10.78
C ILE A 294 -34.23 17.66 -11.49
N GLY A 295 -33.84 18.82 -12.02
CA GLY A 295 -34.71 19.76 -12.74
C GLY A 295 -35.35 20.83 -11.85
N GLU A 296 -35.07 20.85 -10.55
CA GLU A 296 -35.65 21.80 -9.61
C GLU A 296 -34.61 22.77 -9.03
N THR A 297 -35.11 23.91 -8.54
CA THR A 297 -34.33 24.85 -7.72
C THR A 297 -34.66 24.63 -6.25
N ILE A 298 -33.63 24.43 -5.44
CA ILE A 298 -33.75 24.29 -3.99
C ILE A 298 -33.12 25.50 -3.29
N THR A 299 -33.59 25.80 -2.07
CA THR A 299 -33.11 26.92 -1.24
C THR A 299 -32.90 26.46 0.20
N ASP A 300 -31.78 26.81 0.83
CA ASP A 300 -31.55 26.54 2.26
C ASP A 300 -31.94 27.76 3.11
N PRO A 301 -32.99 27.66 3.96
CA PRO A 301 -33.45 28.78 4.79
C PRO A 301 -32.45 29.21 5.87
N ARG A 302 -31.36 28.47 6.06
CA ARG A 302 -30.28 28.79 7.02
C ARG A 302 -29.13 29.56 6.38
N TRP A 303 -29.32 30.04 5.15
CA TRP A 303 -28.32 30.81 4.41
C TRP A 303 -27.69 31.90 5.27
N ARG A 304 -26.37 31.99 5.19
CA ARG A 304 -25.58 33.08 5.75
C ARG A 304 -24.65 33.60 4.67
N ASP A 305 -24.74 34.90 4.42
CA ASP A 305 -23.91 35.62 3.45
C ASP A 305 -22.51 35.89 4.01
N ASP A 306 -21.73 34.81 4.14
CA ASP A 306 -20.33 34.82 4.58
C ASP A 306 -19.57 33.70 3.86
N ASN A 307 -18.23 33.66 3.99
CA ASN A 307 -17.40 32.57 3.45
C ASN A 307 -17.22 31.42 4.46
N ALA A 308 -17.99 31.38 5.56
CA ALA A 308 -17.84 30.36 6.59
C ALA A 308 -18.57 29.07 6.20
N CYS A 309 -18.03 27.93 6.64
CA CYS A 309 -18.66 26.63 6.44
C CYS A 309 -20.02 26.56 7.17
N GLY A 310 -21.01 25.92 6.55
CA GLY A 310 -22.39 25.85 7.01
C GLY A 310 -23.25 27.07 6.61
N GLY A 311 -24.58 26.93 6.77
CA GLY A 311 -25.56 27.98 6.47
C GLY A 311 -25.66 28.27 4.97
N GLY A 312 -26.24 27.33 4.22
CA GLY A 312 -26.30 27.34 2.75
C GLY A 312 -26.12 25.95 2.15
N LEU A 313 -26.28 25.87 0.84
CA LEU A 313 -26.09 24.64 0.06
C LEU A 313 -24.65 24.55 -0.44
N HIS A 314 -23.93 23.50 -0.04
CA HIS A 314 -22.52 23.27 -0.39
C HIS A 314 -22.37 22.46 -1.67
N VAL A 315 -21.51 22.93 -2.57
CA VAL A 315 -21.16 22.26 -3.83
C VAL A 315 -19.68 22.45 -4.15
N SER A 316 -19.12 21.54 -4.95
CA SER A 316 -17.69 21.41 -5.20
C SER A 316 -17.35 21.55 -6.69
N PRO A 317 -16.12 21.93 -7.06
CA PRO A 317 -15.79 22.19 -8.46
C PRO A 317 -15.74 20.94 -9.34
N THR A 318 -15.57 19.76 -8.76
CA THR A 318 -15.59 18.48 -9.48
C THR A 318 -16.39 17.44 -8.71
N PRO A 319 -16.92 16.39 -9.37
CA PRO A 319 -17.54 15.25 -8.67
C PRO A 319 -16.60 14.56 -7.68
N ARG A 320 -15.29 14.53 -7.98
CA ARG A 320 -14.26 13.95 -7.09
C ARG A 320 -14.12 14.76 -5.80
N HIS A 321 -14.04 16.09 -5.89
CA HIS A 321 -14.07 16.94 -4.70
C HIS A 321 -15.37 16.78 -3.92
N ALA A 322 -16.51 16.68 -4.62
CA ALA A 322 -17.80 16.48 -3.97
C ALA A 322 -17.83 15.15 -3.18
N ARG A 323 -17.26 14.07 -3.74
CA ARG A 323 -17.11 12.77 -3.07
C ARG A 323 -16.23 12.84 -1.83
N ASP A 324 -15.17 13.65 -1.85
CA ASP A 324 -14.29 13.79 -0.69
C ASP A 324 -15.01 14.40 0.52
N HIS A 325 -16.09 15.17 0.29
CA HIS A 325 -16.99 15.68 1.34
C HIS A 325 -18.15 14.73 1.69
N TYR A 326 -18.43 13.73 0.85
CA TYR A 326 -19.42 12.68 1.11
C TYR A 326 -18.94 11.34 0.56
N TRP A 327 -18.13 10.63 1.35
CA TRP A 327 -17.41 9.44 0.89
C TRP A 327 -18.32 8.25 0.54
N GLU A 328 -19.55 8.21 1.08
CA GLU A 328 -20.57 7.17 0.79
C GLU A 328 -21.48 7.56 -0.38
N ALA A 329 -21.19 8.68 -1.07
CA ALA A 329 -22.02 9.11 -2.19
C ALA A 329 -22.12 8.05 -3.28
N GLU A 330 -23.35 7.82 -3.74
CA GLU A 330 -23.65 6.88 -4.81
C GLU A 330 -23.77 7.58 -6.16
N ARG A 331 -24.15 8.86 -6.14
CA ARG A 331 -24.51 9.64 -7.33
C ARG A 331 -23.92 11.05 -7.28
N PHE A 332 -23.72 11.64 -8.45
CA PHE A 332 -23.17 13.00 -8.61
C PHE A 332 -24.10 13.83 -9.48
N LEU A 333 -24.35 15.06 -9.05
CA LEU A 333 -25.25 16.00 -9.73
C LEU A 333 -24.47 17.21 -10.17
N GLU A 334 -24.65 17.61 -11.42
CA GLU A 334 -24.29 18.95 -11.88
C GLU A 334 -25.40 19.91 -11.47
N VAL A 335 -25.03 21.02 -10.84
CA VAL A 335 -25.95 22.09 -10.49
C VAL A 335 -25.49 23.37 -11.14
N VAL A 336 -26.38 24.35 -11.25
CA VAL A 336 -26.05 25.69 -11.71
C VAL A 336 -26.41 26.73 -10.66
N VAL A 337 -25.58 27.77 -10.59
CA VAL A 337 -25.72 28.90 -9.66
C VAL A 337 -25.08 30.15 -10.26
N PRO A 338 -25.70 31.34 -10.17
CA PRO A 338 -25.08 32.57 -10.65
C PRO A 338 -23.77 32.87 -9.94
N LEU A 339 -22.77 33.36 -10.68
CA LEU A 339 -21.46 33.73 -10.10
C LEU A 339 -21.58 34.73 -8.93
N ALA A 340 -22.56 35.64 -8.98
CA ALA A 340 -22.78 36.62 -7.92
C ALA A 340 -23.26 35.99 -6.58
N ASP A 341 -23.84 34.79 -6.64
CA ASP A 341 -24.53 34.15 -5.52
C ASP A 341 -23.64 33.12 -4.79
N ILE A 342 -22.45 32.85 -5.32
CA ILE A 342 -21.52 31.91 -4.68
C ILE A 342 -20.69 32.59 -3.59
N ARG A 343 -20.40 31.84 -2.53
CA ARG A 343 -19.40 32.19 -1.52
C ARG A 343 -18.40 31.05 -1.42
N PRO A 344 -17.17 31.22 -1.94
CA PRO A 344 -16.08 30.27 -1.72
C PRO A 344 -15.82 30.06 -0.24
N ILE A 345 -15.65 28.81 0.19
CA ILE A 345 -15.28 28.49 1.57
C ILE A 345 -13.79 28.14 1.62
N ASP A 346 -13.36 27.29 0.69
CA ASP A 346 -11.98 26.84 0.51
C ASP A 346 -11.78 26.38 -0.96
N GLU A 347 -10.61 25.85 -1.31
CA GLU A 347 -10.33 25.39 -2.68
C GLU A 347 -11.22 24.22 -3.15
N THR A 348 -11.93 23.55 -2.24
CA THR A 348 -12.69 22.32 -2.53
C THR A 348 -14.20 22.54 -2.64
N LYS A 349 -14.72 23.70 -2.20
CA LYS A 349 -16.16 23.97 -2.20
C LYS A 349 -16.53 25.45 -2.05
N ILE A 350 -17.71 25.75 -2.58
CA ILE A 350 -18.45 26.98 -2.37
C ILE A 350 -19.74 26.68 -1.59
N LYS A 351 -20.46 27.73 -1.21
CA LYS A 351 -21.87 27.64 -0.85
C LYS A 351 -22.71 28.72 -1.53
N ALA A 352 -24.00 28.45 -1.64
CA ALA A 352 -25.00 29.40 -2.14
C ALA A 352 -26.32 29.26 -1.35
N GLU A 353 -27.18 30.28 -1.46
CA GLU A 353 -28.54 30.24 -0.90
C GLU A 353 -29.42 29.25 -1.66
N SER A 354 -29.35 29.32 -3.00
CA SER A 354 -30.16 28.52 -3.92
C SER A 354 -29.30 27.86 -4.99
N LEU A 355 -29.71 26.66 -5.41
CA LEU A 355 -29.07 25.89 -6.49
C LEU A 355 -30.14 25.29 -7.40
N THR A 356 -29.89 25.27 -8.70
CA THR A 356 -30.72 24.53 -9.67
C THR A 356 -30.02 23.24 -10.05
N ILE A 357 -30.66 22.09 -9.84
CA ILE A 357 -30.07 20.78 -10.15
C ILE A 357 -30.32 20.49 -11.63
N LEU A 358 -29.26 20.39 -12.43
CA LEU A 358 -29.37 20.27 -13.88
C LEU A 358 -29.57 18.80 -14.31
N ARG A 359 -28.66 17.93 -13.88
CA ARG A 359 -28.59 16.53 -14.34
C ARG A 359 -27.67 15.69 -13.46
N GLU A 360 -27.73 14.39 -13.68
CA GLU A 360 -26.77 13.44 -13.12
C GLU A 360 -25.54 13.31 -14.01
N VAL A 361 -24.37 13.16 -13.39
CA VAL A 361 -23.07 13.00 -14.04
C VAL A 361 -22.28 11.84 -13.42
N ASP A 362 -21.30 11.33 -14.16
CA ASP A 362 -20.34 10.36 -13.65
C ASP A 362 -19.25 11.03 -12.77
N ILE A 363 -18.32 10.23 -12.24
CA ILE A 363 -17.22 10.72 -11.39
C ILE A 363 -16.24 11.66 -12.13
N ASP A 364 -16.30 11.69 -13.46
CA ASP A 364 -15.48 12.53 -14.33
C ASP A 364 -16.26 13.77 -14.84
N GLY A 365 -17.52 13.93 -14.42
CA GLY A 365 -18.37 15.08 -14.77
C GLY A 365 -19.11 14.93 -16.09
N ASN A 366 -19.08 13.74 -16.72
CA ASN A 366 -19.82 13.53 -17.96
C ASN A 366 -21.30 13.27 -17.67
N PRO A 367 -22.24 13.85 -18.44
CA PRO A 367 -23.66 13.54 -18.31
C PRO A 367 -23.95 12.05 -18.41
N ILE A 368 -24.71 11.52 -17.45
CA ILE A 368 -25.24 10.16 -17.54
C ILE A 368 -26.53 10.22 -18.35
N GLU A 369 -26.49 9.73 -19.60
CA GLU A 369 -27.70 9.62 -20.40
C GLU A 369 -28.67 8.63 -19.74
N VAL A 370 -29.88 9.11 -19.42
CA VAL A 370 -30.96 8.22 -19.00
C VAL A 370 -31.34 7.38 -20.22
N ALA A 371 -31.12 6.06 -20.16
CA ALA A 371 -31.64 5.15 -21.17
C ALA A 371 -33.15 5.40 -21.32
N LYS A 372 -33.57 5.82 -22.52
CA LYS A 372 -34.96 6.09 -22.87
C LYS A 372 -35.86 4.86 -22.74
#